data_AF-A0A015KDT5-F1
#
_entry.id   AF-A0A015KDT5-F1
#
_cell.length_a   1.000
_cell.length_b   1.000
_cell.length_c   1.000
_cell.angle_alpha   90.00
_cell.angle_beta   90.00
_cell.angle_gamma   90.00
#
_symmetry.space_group_name_H-M   'P 1'
#
loop_
_entity.id
_entity.type
_entity.pdbx_description
1 polymer ?
#
loop_
_entity_poly.entity_id
_entity_poly.type
_entity_poly.pdbx_seq_one_letter_code
_entity_poly.pdbx_strand_id
1 'polypeptide(L)' 'MDDVSSSIYDSLINPPTLDEWLSTVSSTPNDKAPGPSMITYEMLKHLGSRTLALLLILI' A
#
# COMPACT_ATOMS: atom_id res chain seq x y z
N MET A 1 10.30 -23.30 -23.78
CA MET A 1 10.38 -22.34 -22.67
C MET A 1 9.54 -21.18 -23.11
N ASP A 2 8.35 -21.03 -22.55
CA ASP A 2 7.47 -19.93 -22.88
C ASP A 2 8.10 -18.65 -22.34
N ASP A 3 8.56 -17.78 -23.24
CA ASP A 3 9.09 -16.47 -22.90
C ASP A 3 7.95 -15.63 -22.32
N VAL A 4 7.96 -15.47 -21.00
CA VAL A 4 7.06 -14.55 -20.31
C VAL A 4 7.39 -13.14 -20.80
N SER A 5 6.43 -12.51 -21.48
CA SER A 5 6.59 -11.16 -22.01
C SER A 5 6.95 -10.18 -20.89
N SER A 6 8.05 -9.44 -21.05
CA SER A 6 8.50 -8.47 -20.04
C SER A 6 7.47 -7.38 -19.73
N SER A 7 6.48 -7.18 -20.61
CA SER A 7 5.36 -6.26 -20.40
C SER A 7 4.53 -6.55 -19.14
N ILE A 8 4.57 -7.77 -18.58
CA ILE A 8 3.89 -8.07 -17.32
C ILE A 8 4.51 -7.33 -16.14
N TYR A 9 5.79 -6.95 -16.23
CA TYR A 9 6.50 -6.26 -15.17
C TYR A 9 6.28 -4.75 -15.21
N ASP A 10 5.84 -4.19 -16.34
CA ASP A 10 5.58 -2.76 -16.47
C ASP A 10 4.60 -2.27 -15.40
N SER A 11 3.55 -3.05 -15.12
CA SER A 11 2.59 -2.73 -14.05
C SER A 11 3.10 -3.03 -12.63
N LEU A 12 4.03 -3.98 -12.47
CA LEU A 12 4.55 -4.38 -11.16
C LEU A 12 5.64 -3.44 -10.63
N ILE A 13 6.34 -2.77 -11.55
CA ILE A 13 7.41 -1.82 -11.22
C ILE A 13 6.85 -0.42 -10.94
N ASN A 14 5.61 -0.14 -11.35
CA ASN A 14 4.98 1.14 -11.06
C ASN A 14 4.73 1.28 -9.55
N PRO A 15 5.07 2.43 -8.95
CA PRO A 15 4.70 2.71 -7.57
C PRO A 15 3.17 2.74 -7.43
N PRO A 16 2.61 2.30 -6.28
CA PRO A 16 1.17 2.32 -6.07
C PRO A 16 0.65 3.75 -6.06
N THR A 17 -0.55 3.96 -6.59
CA THR A 17 -1.23 5.26 -6.54
C THR A 17 -1.83 5.52 -5.15
N LEU A 18 -2.13 6.78 -4.85
CA LEU A 18 -2.76 7.15 -3.57
C LEU A 18 -4.13 6.50 -3.38
N ASP A 19 -4.90 6.33 -4.46
CA ASP A 19 -6.22 5.70 -4.43
C ASP A 19 -6.12 4.20 -4.12
N GLU A 20 -5.21 3.49 -4.80
CA GLU A 20 -4.93 2.07 -4.52
C GLU A 20 -4.44 1.87 -3.09
N TRP A 21 -3.59 2.77 -2.60
CA TRP A 21 -3.11 2.73 -1.22
C TRP A 21 -4.26 2.93 -0.23
N LEU A 22 -5.10 3.94 -0.42
CA LEU A 22 -6.24 4.23 0.44
C LEU A 22 -7.25 3.08 0.45
N SER A 23 -7.55 2.53 -0.73
CA SER A 23 -8.41 1.36 -0.90
C SER A 23 -7.85 0.15 -0.14
N THR A 24 -6.55 -0.12 -0.28
CA THR A 24 -5.87 -1.23 0.42
C THR A 24 -5.92 -1.07 1.94
N VAL A 25 -5.57 0.12 2.45
CA VAL A 25 -5.62 0.42 3.90
C VAL A 25 -7.05 0.28 4.43
N SER A 26 -8.05 0.79 3.71
CA SER A 26 -9.46 0.71 4.12
C SER A 26 -9.99 -0.73 4.18
N SER A 27 -9.60 -1.57 3.21
CA SER A 27 -10.05 -2.96 3.08
C SER A 27 -9.39 -3.92 4.08
N THR A 28 -8.27 -3.52 4.67
CA THR A 28 -7.51 -4.41 5.58
C THR A 28 -8.24 -4.58 6.91
N PRO A 29 -8.42 -5.80 7.45
CA PRO A 29 -9.10 -6.00 8.72
C PRO A 29 -8.32 -5.41 9.91
N ASN A 30 -9.09 -4.88 10.87
CA ASN A 30 -8.64 -4.11 12.03
C ASN A 30 -7.80 -4.94 13.01
N ASP A 31 -8.15 -6.22 13.17
CA ASP A 31 -7.57 -7.15 14.14
C ASP A 31 -6.27 -7.82 13.65
N LYS A 32 -5.59 -7.24 12.66
CA LYS A 32 -4.27 -7.72 12.24
C LYS A 32 -3.19 -7.24 13.21
N ALA A 33 -2.25 -8.14 13.49
CA ALA A 33 -1.08 -7.82 14.31
C ALA A 33 -0.30 -6.64 13.67
N PRO A 34 0.09 -5.63 14.47
CA PRO A 34 0.92 -4.55 13.97
C PRO A 34 2.29 -5.08 13.55
N GLY A 35 2.89 -4.41 12.57
CA GLY A 35 4.26 -4.72 12.14
C GLY A 35 5.32 -4.29 13.18
N PRO A 36 6.62 -4.40 12.83
CA PRO A 36 7.73 -4.00 13.72
C PRO A 36 7.71 -2.53 14.15
N SER A 37 6.99 -1.67 13.42
CA SER A 37 6.78 -0.26 13.77
C SER A 37 5.74 -0.04 14.89
N MET A 38 5.03 -1.10 15.31
CA MET A 38 3.87 -1.05 16.20
C MET A 38 2.68 -0.20 15.69
N ILE A 39 2.71 0.26 14.44
CA ILE A 39 1.59 0.99 13.82
C ILE A 39 0.54 -0.04 13.36
N THR A 40 -0.69 0.09 13.88
CA THR A 40 -1.80 -0.78 13.50
C THR A 40 -2.49 -0.29 12.21
N TYR A 41 -3.20 -1.19 11.52
CA TYR A 41 -4.04 -0.79 10.38
C TYR A 41 -5.15 0.18 10.80
N GLU A 42 -5.64 0.06 12.03
CA GLU A 42 -6.57 1.05 12.60
C GLU A 42 -5.98 2.44 12.63
N MET A 43 -4.74 2.57 13.10
CA MET A 43 -4.07 3.88 13.09
C MET A 43 -3.95 4.41 11.66
N LEU A 44 -3.59 3.55 10.68
CA LEU A 44 -3.48 3.93 9.27
C LEU A 44 -4.82 4.38 8.67
N LYS A 45 -5.93 3.73 9.01
CA LYS A 45 -7.28 4.11 8.54
C LYS A 45 -7.75 5.46 9.06
N HIS A 46 -7.31 5.82 10.27
CA HIS A 46 -7.62 7.11 10.88
C HIS A 46 -6.65 8.22 10.43
N LEU A 47 -5.60 7.90 9.67
CA LEU A 47 -4.73 8.92 9.09
C LEU A 47 -5.49 9.70 8.00
N GLY A 48 -5.35 11.02 8.02
CA GLY A 48 -5.82 11.85 6.92
C GLY A 48 -5.08 11.54 5.61
N SER A 49 -5.73 11.81 4.48
CA SER A 49 -5.18 11.59 3.14
C SER A 49 -3.81 12.25 2.91
N ARG A 50 -3.55 13.41 3.54
CA ARG A 50 -2.26 14.10 3.47
C ARG A 50 -1.13 13.31 4.14
N THR A 51 -1.40 12.67 5.27
CA THR A 51 -0.39 11.89 5.99
C THR A 51 -0.11 10.57 5.27
N LEU A 52 -1.15 9.92 4.72
CA LEU A 52 -0.98 8.74 3.87
C LEU A 52 -0.18 9.06 2.60
N ALA A 53 -0.41 10.23 1.99
CA ALA A 53 0.39 10.69 0.84
C ALA A 53 1.88 10.86 1.18
N LEU A 54 2.19 11.45 2.35
CA LEU A 54 3.57 11.60 2.81
C LEU A 54 4.25 10.26 3.10
N LEU A 55 3.51 9.29 3.66
CA LEU A 55 4.01 7.93 3.85
C LEU A 55 4.32 7.25 2.52
N LEU A 56 3.43 7.40 1.53
CA LEU A 56 3.63 6.86 0.19
C LEU A 56 4.88 7.43 -0.50
N ILE A 57 5.18 8.72 -0.30
CA ILE A 57 6.37 9.38 -0.85
C ILE A 57 7.67 8.91 -0.17
N LEU A 58 7.59 8.40 1.06
CA LEU A 58 8.75 7.97 1.86
C LEU A 58 9.18 6.51 1.57
N ILE A 59 8.34 5.74 0.87
CA ILE A 59 8.60 4.35 0.47
C ILE A 59 9.41 4.33 -0.82
#